data_AF-A6UU69-F1
#
_entry.id   AF-A6UU69-F1
#
_cell.length_a   1.000
_cell.length_b   1.000
_cell.length_c   1.000
_cell.angle_alpha   90.00
_cell.angle_beta   90.00
_cell.angle_gamma   90.00
#
_symmetry.space_group_name_H-M   'P 1'
#
loop_
_entity.id
_entity.type
_entity.pdbx_description
1 polymer ?
#
loop_
_entity_poly.entity_id
_entity_poly.type
_entity_poly.pdbx_seq_one_letter_code
_entity_poly.pdbx_strand_id
1 'polypeptide(L)' 'MIIWNLKCPNCGMRIRYEVDVCPCMASEVELPNCNNCNEKMTYDIASLKGRRKK' A
#
# COMPACT_ATOMS: atom_id res chain seq x y z
N MET A 1 14.28 -2.99 -2.72
CA MET A 1 13.28 -1.91 -2.62
C MET A 1 11.97 -2.23 -3.34
N ILE A 2 10.88 -2.35 -2.58
CA ILE A 2 9.51 -2.55 -3.04
C ILE A 2 8.72 -1.26 -2.76
N ILE A 3 7.83 -0.91 -3.67
CA ILE A 3 7.00 0.28 -3.56
C ILE A 3 5.53 -0.14 -3.61
N TRP A 4 4.78 0.18 -2.57
CA TRP A 4 3.34 -0.08 -2.49
C TRP A 4 2.55 1.21 -2.39
N ASN A 5 1.49 1.31 -3.20
CA ASN A 5 0.49 2.34 -3.04
C ASN A 5 -0.52 1.83 -2.01
N LEU A 6 -0.56 2.50 -0.85
CA LEU A 6 -1.49 2.17 0.22
C LEU A 6 -2.58 3.22 0.30
N LYS A 7 -3.77 2.78 0.68
CA LYS A 7 -4.95 3.60 0.90
C LYS A 7 -5.57 3.26 2.26
N CYS A 8 -5.87 4.29 3.03
CA CYS A 8 -6.67 4.15 4.23
C CYS A 8 -8.14 3.85 3.84
N PRO A 9 -8.75 2.78 4.38
CA PRO A 9 -10.14 2.45 4.08
C PRO A 9 -11.14 3.47 4.66
N ASN A 10 -10.78 4.16 5.75
CA ASN A 10 -11.68 5.03 6.50
C ASN A 10 -11.64 6.48 6.03
N CYS A 11 -10.46 7.14 6.05
CA CYS A 11 -10.35 8.53 5.62
C CYS A 11 -9.97 8.70 4.13
N GLY A 12 -9.64 7.62 3.42
CA GLY A 12 -9.28 7.67 2.00
C GLY A 12 -7.88 8.23 1.70
N MET A 13 -7.09 8.56 2.73
CA MET A 13 -5.70 9.01 2.59
C MET A 13 -4.86 7.98 1.83
N ARG A 14 -4.03 8.45 0.90
CA ARG A 14 -3.12 7.61 0.12
C ARG A 14 -1.68 7.94 0.45
N ILE A 15 -0.87 6.90 0.60
CA ILE A 15 0.57 7.03 0.78
C ILE A 15 1.30 6.07 -0.15
N ARG A 16 2.51 6.46 -0.52
CA ARG A 16 3.48 5.61 -1.20
C ARG A 16 4.40 5.05 -0.13
N TYR A 17 4.32 3.76 0.12
CA TYR A 17 5.12 3.07 1.13
C TYR A 17 6.29 2.39 0.44
N GLU A 18 7.49 2.87 0.74
CA GLU A 18 8.75 2.38 0.17
C GLU A 18 9.48 1.58 1.23
N VAL A 19 9.73 0.31 0.94
CA VAL A 19 10.35 -0.62 1.89
C VAL A 19 11.56 -1.26 1.23
N ASP A 20 12.71 -1.16 1.88
CA ASP A 20 13.91 -1.81 1.40
C ASP A 20 14.06 -3.22 1.94
N VAL A 21 13.25 -4.13 1.38
CA VAL A 21 13.35 -5.56 1.63
C VAL A 21 13.58 -6.32 0.33
N CYS A 22 14.11 -7.54 0.47
CA CYS A 22 14.13 -8.53 -0.60
C CYS A 22 12.68 -8.78 -1.10
N PRO A 23 12.45 -8.88 -2.42
CA PRO A 23 11.16 -9.30 -2.97
C PRO A 23 10.62 -10.61 -2.36
N CYS A 24 11.53 -11.49 -1.93
CA CYS A 24 11.21 -12.75 -1.27
C CYS A 24 10.51 -12.59 0.10
N MET A 25 10.81 -11.51 0.83
CA MET A 25 10.24 -11.22 2.15
C MET A 25 9.06 -10.25 2.09
N ALA A 26 8.60 -9.91 0.88
CA ALA A 26 7.53 -8.95 0.68
C ALA A 26 6.24 -9.30 1.44
N SER A 27 5.92 -10.59 1.61
CA SER A 27 4.74 -11.04 2.36
C SER A 27 4.85 -10.88 3.87
N GLU A 28 6.07 -10.71 4.39
CA GLU A 28 6.35 -10.61 5.83
C GLU A 28 6.36 -9.15 6.32
N VAL A 29 6.35 -8.19 5.41
CA VAL A 29 6.34 -6.77 5.76
C VAL A 29 4.95 -6.33 6.21
N GLU A 30 4.89 -5.80 7.43
CA GLU A 30 3.66 -5.22 7.96
C GLU A 30 3.34 -3.87 7.31
N LEU A 31 2.04 -3.68 7.01
CA LEU A 31 1.54 -2.42 6.51
C LEU A 31 1.41 -1.39 7.64
N PRO A 32 1.81 -0.12 7.41
CA PRO A 32 1.70 0.93 8.41
C PRO A 32 0.23 1.29 8.69
N ASN A 33 0.02 1.91 9.85
CA ASN A 33 -1.25 2.53 10.19
C ASN A 33 -1.39 3.92 9.54
N CYS A 34 -2.62 4.35 9.30
CA CYS A 34 -2.89 5.67 8.75
C CYS A 34 -2.65 6.76 9.80
N ASN A 35 -1.89 7.79 9.45
CA ASN A 35 -1.57 8.91 10.35
C ASN A 35 -2.79 9.71 10.85
N ASN A 36 -3.93 9.63 10.18
CA ASN A 36 -5.12 10.45 10.51
C ASN A 36 -6.12 9.73 11.43
N CYS A 37 -6.28 8.42 11.27
CA CYS A 37 -7.28 7.63 11.99
C CYS A 37 -6.70 6.38 12.68
N ASN A 38 -5.38 6.19 12.64
CA ASN A 38 -4.65 5.04 13.19
C ASN A 38 -5.11 3.67 12.68
N GLU A 39 -5.87 3.63 11.60
CA GLU A 39 -6.40 2.39 11.04
C GLU A 39 -5.39 1.75 10.07
N LYS A 40 -5.35 0.41 10.05
CA LYS A 40 -4.42 -0.34 9.21
C LYS A 40 -4.65 -0.03 7.73
N MET A 41 -3.60 0.44 7.05
CA MET A 41 -3.72 0.77 5.63
C MET A 41 -3.81 -0.50 4.78
N THR A 42 -4.43 -0.36 3.61
CA THR A 42 -4.64 -1.48 2.66
C THR A 42 -4.06 -1.14 1.29
N TYR A 43 -3.81 -2.14 0.46
CA TYR A 43 -3.31 -1.92 -0.90
C TYR A 43 -4.34 -1.17 -1.75
N ASP A 44 -3.91 -0.13 -2.48
CA ASP A 44 -4.77 0.60 -3.41
C ASP A 44 -4.95 -0.20 -4.72
N ILE A 45 -5.90 -1.14 -4.72
CA ILE A 45 -6.25 -1.96 -5.88
C ILE A 45 -6.81 -1.09 -7.03
N ALA A 46 -7.38 0.08 -6.75
CA ALA A 46 -7.92 0.96 -7.79
C ALA A 46 -6.80 1.53 -8.67
N SER A 47 -5.60 1.73 -8.12
CA SER A 47 -4.41 2.12 -8.91
C SER A 47 -3.98 1.06 -9.93
N LEU A 48 -4.31 -0.22 -9.70
CA LEU A 48 -3.97 -1.33 -10.59
C LEU A 48 -4.97 -1.51 -11.74
N LYS A 49 -6.20 -1.01 -11.60
CA LYS A 49 -7.28 -1.17 -12.61
C LYS A 49 -6.98 -0.53 -13.96
N GLY A 50 -6.10 0.48 -14.02
CA GLY A 50 -5.71 1.15 -15.27
C GLY A 50 -4.65 0.43 -16.12
N ARG A 51 -4.01 -0.64 -15.60
CA ARG A 51 -2.91 -1.35 -16.30
C ARG A 51 -3.34 -2.54 -17.16
N ARG A 52 -4.63 -2.88 -17.23
CA ARG A 52 -5.13 -3.81 -18.24
C ARG A 52 -5.30 -3.06 -19.57
N LYS A 53 -4.19 -2.86 -20.29
CA LYS A 53 -4.27 -2.62 -21.74
C LYS A 53 -4.83 -3.91 -22.37
N LYS A 54 -5.99 -3.79 -23.00
CA LYS A 54 -6.48 -4.76 -23.99
C LYS A 54 -5.46 -4.91 -25.11
#